data_AF-A0A1W1HEV1-F1
#
_entry.id   AF-A0A1W1HEV1-F1
#
_cell.length_a   1.000
_cell.length_b   1.000
_cell.length_c   1.000
_cell.angle_alpha   90.00
_cell.angle_beta   90.00
_cell.angle_gamma   90.00
#
_symmetry.space_group_name_H-M   'P 1'
#
loop_
_entity.id
_entity.type
_entity.pdbx_description
1 polymer ?
#
loop_
_entity_poly.entity_id
_entity_poly.type
_entity_poly.pdbx_seq_one_letter_code
_entity_poly.pdbx_strand_id
1 'polypeptide(L)' 'MKLKENIFESIESMDTYELTLIYEYINLLKKQKKVPQTTKSNISIDQIHVMTSSSDESWSKAVIEDREDRV' A
#
# COMPACT_ATOMS: atom_id res chain seq x y z
N MET A 1 -24.87 20.62 -19.45
CA MET A 1 -23.47 20.15 -19.61
C MET A 1 -23.61 18.69 -19.97
N LYS A 2 -23.57 18.35 -21.27
CA LYS A 2 -24.17 17.11 -21.81
C LYS A 2 -23.72 15.84 -21.08
N LEU A 3 -22.48 15.79 -20.62
CA LEU A 3 -21.96 14.65 -19.86
C LEU A 3 -22.71 14.39 -18.55
N LYS A 4 -23.06 15.44 -17.80
CA LYS A 4 -23.75 15.30 -16.51
C LYS A 4 -25.17 14.77 -16.72
N GLU A 5 -25.87 15.29 -17.72
CA GLU A 5 -27.22 14.82 -18.10
C GLU A 5 -27.19 13.35 -18.52
N ASN A 6 -26.26 12.97 -19.41
CA ASN A 6 -26.11 11.58 -19.85
C ASN A 6 -25.82 10.60 -18.70
N ILE A 7 -25.03 11.03 -17.69
CA ILE A 7 -24.77 10.21 -16.50
C ILE A 7 -26.04 10.01 -15.68
N PHE A 8 -26.86 11.06 -15.50
CA PHE A 8 -28.12 10.93 -14.76
C PHE A 8 -29.11 10.01 -15.48
N GLU A 9 -29.28 10.17 -16.79
CA GLU A 9 -30.15 9.29 -17.60
C GLU A 9 -29.69 7.83 -17.54
N SER A 10 -28.37 7.60 -17.58
CA SER A 10 -27.81 6.25 -17.46
C SER A 10 -28.04 5.63 -16.08
N ILE A 11 -27.92 6.41 -14.99
CA ILE A 11 -28.17 5.93 -13.62
C ILE A 11 -29.65 5.66 -13.40
N GLU A 12 -30.54 6.49 -13.96
CA GLU A 12 -31.99 6.36 -13.81
C GLU A 12 -32.55 5.12 -14.53
N SER A 13 -31.88 4.69 -15.60
CA SER A 13 -32.25 3.49 -16.37
C SER A 13 -31.66 2.19 -15.84
N MET A 14 -30.76 2.23 -14.86
CA MET A 14 -30.12 1.05 -14.29
C MET A 14 -31.01 0.30 -13.31
N ASP A 15 -30.82 -1.01 -13.24
CA ASP A 15 -31.47 -1.82 -12.22
C ASP A 15 -30.74 -1.75 -10.86
N THR A 16 -31.33 -2.35 -9.83
CA THR A 16 -30.76 -2.36 -8.47
C THR A 16 -29.41 -3.06 -8.38
N TYR A 17 -29.16 -4.07 -9.23
CA TYR A 17 -27.91 -4.80 -9.22
C TYR A 17 -26.78 -3.94 -9.80
N GLU A 18 -27.03 -3.29 -10.94
CA GLU A 18 -26.10 -2.37 -11.60
C GLU A 18 -25.76 -1.17 -10.70
N LEU A 19 -26.79 -0.59 -10.04
CA LEU A 19 -26.61 0.48 -9.07
C LEU A 19 -25.73 0.06 -7.88
N THR A 20 -25.93 -1.17 -7.39
CA THR A 20 -25.14 -1.73 -6.29
C THR A 20 -23.67 -1.89 -6.69
N LEU A 21 -23.43 -2.41 -7.90
CA LEU A 21 -22.08 -2.59 -8.42
C LEU A 21 -21.33 -1.24 -8.55
N ILE A 22 -21.99 -0.23 -9.09
CA ILE A 22 -21.41 1.12 -9.24
C ILE A 22 -21.14 1.74 -7.87
N TYR A 23 -22.06 1.59 -6.91
CA TYR A 23 -21.88 2.08 -5.55
C TYR A 23 -20.65 1.46 -4.87
N GLU A 24 -20.49 0.14 -4.95
CA GLU A 24 -19.32 -0.56 -4.41
C GLU A 24 -18.03 -0.12 -5.09
N TYR A 25 -18.05 0.05 -6.41
CA TYR A 25 -16.90 0.54 -7.15
C TYR A 25 -16.49 1.96 -6.74
N ILE A 26 -17.45 2.87 -6.58
CA ILE A 26 -17.20 4.23 -6.08
C ILE A 26 -16.61 4.18 -4.67
N ASN A 27 -17.12 3.31 -3.80
CA ASN A 27 -16.59 3.11 -2.46
C ASN A 27 -15.14 2.59 -2.47
N LEU A 28 -14.83 1.65 -3.36
CA LEU A 28 -13.47 1.14 -3.55
C LEU A 28 -12.52 2.27 -3.98
N LEU A 29 -12.91 3.07 -4.98
CA LEU A 29 -12.10 4.20 -5.45
C LEU A 29 -11.86 5.24 -4.34
N LYS A 30 -12.86 5.51 -3.50
CA LYS A 30 -12.72 6.39 -2.33
C LYS A 30 -11.74 5.82 -1.31
N LYS A 31 -11.77 4.51 -1.06
CA LYS A 31 -10.81 3.84 -0.16
C LYS A 31 -9.39 3.87 -0.72
N GLN A 32 -9.21 3.67 -2.03
CA GLN A 32 -7.91 3.75 -2.68
C GLN A 32 -7.33 5.17 -2.66
N LYS A 33 -8.15 6.21 -2.86
CA LYS A 33 -7.71 7.61 -2.71
C LYS A 33 -7.27 7.98 -1.29
N LYS A 34 -7.72 7.23 -0.27
CA LYS A 34 -7.34 7.44 1.13
C LYS A 34 -6.05 6.73 1.53
N VAL A 35 -5.53 5.80 0.71
CA VAL A 35 -4.16 5.34 0.91
C VAL A 35 -3.31 6.56 0.54
N PRO A 36 -2.63 7.22 1.50
CA PRO A 36 -1.67 8.24 1.12
C PRO A 36 -0.76 7.56 0.12
N GLN A 37 -0.58 8.17 -1.06
CA GLN A 37 0.59 7.85 -1.86
C GLN A 37 1.75 7.98 -0.88
N THR A 38 2.26 6.86 -0.39
CA THR A 38 3.49 6.83 0.35
C THR A 38 4.46 7.35 -0.68
N THR A 39 4.73 8.64 -0.60
CA THR A 39 5.86 9.27 -1.25
C THR A 39 6.97 8.28 -0.98
N LYS A 40 7.45 7.61 -2.04
CA LYS A 40 8.56 6.67 -1.93
C LYS A 40 9.63 7.49 -1.23
N SER A 41 9.86 7.24 0.05
CA SER A 41 10.90 7.92 0.77
C SER A 41 12.16 7.48 0.04
N ASN A 42 12.84 8.44 -0.59
CA ASN A 42 14.16 8.23 -1.16
C ASN A 42 15.12 8.00 0.00
N ILE A 43 14.96 6.89 0.71
CA ILE A 43 15.84 6.49 1.80
C ILE A 43 17.14 6.10 1.13
N SER A 44 18.21 6.83 1.44
CA SER A 44 19.54 6.51 0.92
C SER A 44 20.02 5.19 1.54
N ILE A 45 20.91 4.50 0.82
CA ILE A 45 21.54 3.29 1.35
C ILE A 45 22.25 3.55 2.68
N ASP A 46 22.78 4.76 2.88
CA ASP A 46 23.42 5.18 4.12
C ASP A 46 22.41 5.28 5.28
N GLN A 47 21.20 5.77 5.03
CA GLN A 47 20.13 5.78 6.03
C GLN A 47 19.69 4.37 6.40
N ILE A 48 19.58 3.47 5.42
CA ILE A 48 19.30 2.05 5.68
C ILE A 48 20.40 1.46 6.56
N HIS A 49 21.67 1.71 6.21
CA HIS A 49 22.81 1.23 6.98
C HIS A 49 22.72 1.69 8.43
N VAL A 50 22.56 3.00 8.70
CA VAL A 50 22.42 3.54 10.05
C VAL A 50 21.26 2.89 10.82
N MET A 51 20.12 2.65 10.18
CA MET A 51 18.96 2.02 10.80
C MET A 51 19.19 0.53 11.12
N THR A 52 20.00 -0.16 10.32
CA THR A 52 20.33 -1.59 10.52
C THR A 52 21.55 -1.83 11.40
N SER A 53 22.47 -0.87 11.48
CA SER A 53 23.72 -0.98 12.22
C SER A 53 23.56 -0.79 13.73
N SER A 54 22.40 -0.32 14.19
CA SER A 54 22.11 -0.11 15.62
C SER A 54 21.56 -1.35 16.34
N SER A 55 21.37 -2.47 15.63
CA SER A 55 20.96 -3.73 16.24
C SER A 55 22.19 -4.56 16.62
N ASP A 56 22.70 -4.33 17.84
CA ASP A 56 23.82 -5.10 18.42
C ASP A 56 23.50 -6.59 18.67
N GLU A 57 22.21 -6.98 18.56
CA GLU A 57 21.76 -8.38 18.46
C GLU A 57 21.56 -8.76 16.98
N SER A 58 22.65 -8.76 16.21
CA SER A 58 22.63 -9.28 14.85
C SER A 58 22.71 -10.80 14.87
N TRP A 59 21.81 -11.45 14.12
CA TRP A 59 21.89 -12.88 13.76
C TRP A 59 23.31 -13.30 13.32
N SER A 60 24.05 -12.39 12.70
CA SER A 60 25.44 -12.65 12.29
C SER A 60 26.36 -12.99 13.46
N LYS A 61 26.14 -12.38 14.63
CA LYS A 61 26.95 -12.62 15.82
C LYS A 61 26.67 -14.01 16.41
N ALA A 62 25.39 -14.38 16.50
CA ALA A 62 24.97 -15.72 16.93
C ALA A 62 25.48 -16.84 15.99
N VAL A 63 25.53 -16.58 14.67
CA VAL A 63 26.06 -17.54 13.69
C VAL A 63 27.60 -17.64 13.74
N ILE A 64 28.31 -16.56 14.07
CA ILE A 64 29.76 -16.60 14.26
C ILE A 64 30.09 -17.37 15.54
N GLU A 65 29.40 -17.10 16.64
CA GLU A 65 29.58 -17.78 17.92
C GLU A 65 29.33 -19.30 17.81
N ASP A 66 28.22 -19.73 17.17
CA ASP A 66 27.95 -21.17 16.91
C ASP A 66 29.00 -21.84 16.01
N ARG A 67 29.77 -21.06 15.22
CA ARG A 67 30.87 -21.59 14.40
C ARG A 67 32.19 -21.67 15.17
N GLU A 68 32.47 -20.70 16.03
CA GLU A 68 33.66 -20.70 16.89
C GLU A 68 33.59 -21.83 17.93
N ASP A 69 32.41 -22.14 18.47
CA ASP A 69 32.21 -23.26 19.40
C ASP A 69 32.38 -24.65 18.76
N ARG A 70 32.50 -24.74 17.43
CA ARG A 70 32.63 -25.99 16.67
C ARG A 70 34.06 -26.28 16.17
N VAL A 71 35.04 -25.43 16.50
CA VAL A 71 36.47 -25.60 16.15
C VAL A 71 37.27 -25.93 17.40
#